data_AF-A0A6L9QB51-F1
#
_entry.id   AF-A0A6L9QB51-F1
#
_cell.length_a   1.000
_cell.length_b   1.000
_cell.length_c   1.000
_cell.angle_alpha   90.00
_cell.angle_beta   90.00
_cell.angle_gamma   90.00
#
_symmetry.space_group_name_H-M   'P 1'
#
loop_
_entity.id
_entity.type
_entity.pdbx_description
1 polymer ?
#
loop_
_entity_poly.entity_id
_entity_poly.type
_entity_poly.pdbx_seq_one_letter_code
_entity_poly.pdbx_strand_id
1 'polypeptide(L)' 'MTILSGLLGLVAIAMMATLAVLAVRRDRDIRHNAPGATLRNATVRGRAGDRSTPPAVR' A
#
# COMPACT_ATOMS: atom_id res chain seq x y z
N MET A 1 -34.62 20.08 -0.83
CA MET A 1 -33.24 20.63 -0.89
C MET A 1 -32.28 19.97 0.10
N THR A 2 -32.75 19.30 1.15
CA THR A 2 -31.92 18.69 2.20
C THR A 2 -31.22 17.40 1.78
N ILE A 3 -31.90 16.50 1.07
CA ILE A 3 -31.33 15.20 0.64
C ILE A 3 -30.18 15.40 -0.35
N LEU A 4 -30.38 16.24 -1.37
CA LEU A 4 -29.33 16.56 -2.35
C LEU A 4 -28.10 17.17 -1.67
N SER A 5 -28.32 18.11 -0.74
CA SER A 5 -27.24 18.70 0.06
C SER A 5 -26.51 17.67 0.93
N GLY A 6 -27.24 16.73 1.53
CA GLY A 6 -26.65 15.65 2.33
C GLY A 6 -25.82 14.68 1.49
N LEU A 7 -26.31 14.30 0.31
CA LEU A 7 -25.59 13.44 -0.63
C LEU A 7 -24.31 14.11 -1.13
N LEU A 8 -24.37 15.41 -1.46
CA LEU A 8 -23.19 16.18 -1.85
C LEU A 8 -22.14 16.23 -0.72
N GLY A 9 -22.57 16.38 0.53
CA GLY A 9 -21.68 16.31 1.69
C GLY A 9 -20.99 14.95 1.82
N LEU A 10 -21.74 13.85 1.69
CA LEU A 10 -21.17 12.49 1.73
C LEU A 10 -20.17 12.24 0.59
N VAL A 11 -20.49 12.68 -0.62
CA VAL A 11 -19.58 12.55 -1.78
C VAL A 11 -18.30 13.34 -1.56
N ALA A 12 -18.39 14.57 -1.03
CA ALA A 12 -17.22 15.38 -0.73
C ALA A 12 -16.31 14.70 0.31
N ILE A 13 -16.89 14.14 1.38
CA ILE A 13 -16.12 13.39 2.40
C ILE A 13 -15.45 12.16 1.78
N ALA A 14 -16.18 11.40 0.97
CA ALA A 14 -15.63 10.23 0.29
C ALA A 14 -14.47 10.61 -0.65
N MET A 15 -14.62 11.70 -1.40
CA MET A 15 -13.56 12.23 -2.27
C MET A 15 -12.34 12.70 -1.49
N MET A 16 -12.54 13.35 -0.34
CA MET A 16 -11.43 13.74 0.53
C MET A 16 -10.67 12.53 1.07
N ALA A 17 -11.40 11.48 1.47
CA ALA A 17 -10.82 10.22 1.94
C ALA A 17 -10.02 9.49 0.84
N THR A 18 -10.55 9.41 -0.39
CA THR A 18 -9.84 8.76 -1.49
C THR A 18 -8.54 9.50 -1.85
N LEU A 19 -8.57 10.84 -1.86
CA LEU A 19 -7.38 11.65 -2.09
C LEU A 19 -6.35 11.48 -0.96
N ALA A 20 -6.78 11.43 0.30
CA ALA A 20 -5.88 11.18 1.43
C ALA A 20 -5.21 9.80 1.32
N VAL A 21 -5.97 8.75 0.99
CA VAL A 21 -5.42 7.41 0.76
C VAL A 21 -4.45 7.41 -0.41
N LEU A 22 -4.80 8.07 -1.52
CA LEU A 22 -3.93 8.16 -2.69
C LEU A 22 -2.62 8.88 -2.36
N ALA A 23 -2.69 9.98 -1.62
CA ALA A 23 -1.52 10.73 -1.17
C ALA A 23 -0.61 9.88 -0.28
N VAL A 24 -1.17 9.13 0.67
CA VAL A 24 -0.40 8.22 1.53
C VAL A 24 0.24 7.10 0.74
N ARG A 25 -0.48 6.49 -0.21
CA ARG A 25 0.08 5.46 -1.10
C ARG A 25 1.22 6.02 -1.93
N ARG A 26 1.06 7.23 -2.48
CA ARG A 26 2.10 7.89 -3.29
C ARG A 26 3.35 8.21 -2.46
N ASP A 27 3.17 8.72 -1.25
CA ASP A 27 4.27 8.96 -0.32
C ASP A 27 5.00 7.66 0.05
N ARG A 28 4.27 6.56 0.28
CA ARG A 28 4.87 5.24 0.50
C ARG A 28 5.62 4.73 -0.73
N ASP A 29 5.07 4.89 -1.93
CA ASP A 29 5.76 4.47 -3.17
C ASP A 29 7.06 5.24 -3.36
N ILE A 30 7.06 6.56 -3.12
CA ILE A 30 8.26 7.41 -3.16
C ILE A 30 9.28 6.94 -2.11
N ARG A 31 8.84 6.69 -0.87
CA ARG A 31 9.72 6.20 0.20
C ARG A 31 10.20 4.77 -0.03
N HIS A 32 9.40 3.92 -0.69
CA HIS A 32 9.78 2.55 -0.99
C HIS A 32 10.83 2.49 -2.11
N ASN A 33 10.72 3.39 -3.09
CA ASN A 33 11.77 3.62 -4.09
C ASN A 33 12.97 4.40 -3.55
N ALA A 34 12.95 4.87 -2.29
CA ALA A 34 14.13 5.46 -1.69
C ALA A 34 15.20 4.36 -1.50
N PRO A 35 16.46 4.61 -1.91
CA PRO A 35 17.51 3.58 -2.03
C PRO A 35 17.88 2.85 -0.73
N GLY A 36 17.37 3.27 0.44
CA GLY A 36 17.54 2.57 1.71
C GLY A 36 16.44 1.55 2.07
N ALA A 37 15.26 1.61 1.44
CA ALA A 37 14.13 0.73 1.76
C ALA A 37 14.18 -0.61 0.99
N THR A 38 14.82 -0.62 -0.18
CA THR A 38 15.02 -1.82 -1.01
C THR A 38 15.89 -2.87 -0.33
N LEU A 39 16.91 -2.46 0.43
CA LEU A 39 17.80 -3.36 1.19
C LEU A 39 17.05 -4.19 2.25
N ARG A 40 16.03 -3.61 2.91
CA ARG A 40 15.29 -4.31 3.98
C ARG A 40 14.26 -5.31 3.44
N ASN A 41 13.66 -5.02 2.28
CA ASN A 41 12.71 -5.93 1.62
C ASN A 41 13.41 -7.06 0.84
N ALA A 42 14.64 -6.86 0.37
CA ALA A 42 15.43 -7.93 -0.25
C ALA A 42 15.71 -9.08 0.72
N THR A 43 16.06 -8.78 1.97
CA THR A 43 16.38 -9.79 3.00
C THR A 43 15.14 -10.62 3.41
N VAL A 44 13.96 -10.00 3.48
CA VAL A 44 12.71 -10.70 3.86
C VAL A 44 12.14 -11.52 2.70
N ARG A 45 12.20 -11.01 1.46
CA ARG A 45 11.72 -11.73 0.28
C ARG A 45 12.66 -12.88 -0.12
N GLY A 46 13.98 -12.72 0.02
CA GLY A 46 14.95 -13.80 -0.18
C GLY A 46 14.76 -14.96 0.81
N ARG A 47 14.52 -14.66 2.09
CA ARG A 47 14.33 -15.71 3.12
C ARG A 47 12.97 -16.41 3.08
N ALA A 48 11.98 -15.86 2.36
CA ALA A 48 10.69 -16.50 2.13
C ALA A 48 10.72 -17.42 0.89
N GLY A 49 11.48 -17.06 -0.15
CA GLY A 49 11.64 -17.88 -1.36
C GLY A 49 12.49 -19.15 -1.14
N ASP A 50 13.49 -19.10 -0.26
CA ASP A 50 14.36 -20.25 0.05
C ASP A 50 13.70 -21.32 0.92
N ARG A 51 12.53 -21.03 1.53
CA ARG A 51 11.85 -21.97 2.44
C ARG A 51 10.86 -22.89 1.73
N SER A 52 10.68 -22.70 0.42
CA SER A 52 9.68 -23.41 -0.41
C SER A 52 10.26 -24.62 -1.14
N THR A 53 11.56 -24.88 -1.06
CA THR A 53 12.19 -26.12 -1.53
C THR A 53 12.18 -27.14 -0.39
N PRO A 54 11.29 -28.15 -0.38
CA PRO A 54 11.42 -29.25 0.56
C PRO A 54 12.76 -29.97 0.30
N PRO A 55 13.46 -30.44 1.35
CA PRO A 55 14.70 -31.18 1.15
C PRO A 55 14.37 -32.43 0.32
N ALA A 56 14.97 -32.53 -0.87
CA ALA A 56 14.97 -33.75 -1.65
C ALA A 56 15.71 -34.81 -0.84
N VAL A 57 14.95 -35.58 -0.07
CA VAL A 57 15.43 -36.79 0.56
C VAL A 57 15.37 -37.89 -0.50
N ARG A 58 16.56 -38.40 -0.81
CA ARG A 58 16.89 -39.66 -1.47
C ARG A 58 17.32 -39.60 -2.94
#